data_AF-A0A0A2ABN8-F1
#
_entry.id   AF-A0A0A2ABN8-F1
#
_cell.length_a   1.000
_cell.length_b   1.000
_cell.length_c   1.000
_cell.angle_alpha   90.00
_cell.angle_beta   90.00
_cell.angle_gamma   90.00
#
_symmetry.space_group_name_H-M   'P 1'
#
loop_
_entity.id
_entity.type
_entity.pdbx_description
1 polymer ?
#
loop_
_entity_poly.entity_id
_entity_poly.type
_entity_poly.pdbx_seq_one_letter_code
_entity_poly.pdbx_strand_id
1 'polypeptide(L)'
;MLIIPFVQKQWFNLYLFSINNISFYSILYYLSGTICPSLICLNSLNNYTNYKFNKNKIYSKIIIKGKALLFLVAINLLFLSYLIADYLYINFDLVSNLFLQGIKLKQPDISQLSFFMLLIAILLIFKKSRLLFKKLILVNFILSSFCIWYIQINNINIDDQFHIYRYFGLNDINIINVFILFAIEISFFMWSFLSYKTNLSDWIVNIPQKRDMIPILNIFIFYFFIIIYYSILT
;
A
#
# COMPACT_ATOMS: atom_id res chain seq x y z
N MET A 1 -11.36 18.65 22.64
CA MET A 1 -10.96 17.98 23.89
C MET A 1 -10.88 16.48 23.61
N LEU A 2 -9.71 16.04 23.14
CA LEU A 2 -9.48 14.66 22.71
C LEU A 2 -9.23 13.81 23.96
N ILE A 3 -10.22 13.03 24.37
CA ILE A 3 -10.12 12.08 25.51
C ILE A 3 -9.41 10.78 25.06
N ILE A 4 -9.32 10.54 23.75
CA ILE A 4 -8.78 9.32 23.15
C ILE A 4 -7.24 9.15 23.28
N PRO A 5 -6.37 10.17 23.11
CA PRO A 5 -4.92 9.97 23.16
C PRO A 5 -4.39 9.68 24.57
N PHE A 6 -5.14 10.01 25.63
CA PHE A 6 -4.71 9.78 27.01
C PHE A 6 -4.90 8.32 27.44
N VAL A 7 -5.93 7.66 26.93
CA VAL A 7 -6.24 6.26 27.25
C VAL A 7 -5.22 5.32 26.60
N GLN A 8 -4.80 5.56 25.35
CA GLN A 8 -3.90 4.65 24.63
C GLN A 8 -2.48 4.58 25.20
N LYS A 9 -1.89 5.70 25.64
CA LYS A 9 -0.53 5.71 26.23
C LYS A 9 -0.50 4.97 27.58
N GLN A 10 -1.61 5.01 28.32
CA GLN A 10 -1.78 4.22 29.55
C GLN A 10 -1.96 2.72 29.27
N TRP A 11 -2.62 2.35 28.17
CA TRP A 11 -2.81 0.94 27.79
C TRP A 11 -1.53 0.23 27.38
N PHE A 12 -0.60 0.93 26.71
CA PHE A 12 0.75 0.41 26.44
C PHE A 12 1.54 0.14 27.73
N ASN A 13 1.44 1.01 28.72
CA ASN A 13 2.03 0.76 30.04
C ASN A 13 1.31 -0.36 30.81
N LEU A 14 0.01 -0.57 30.61
CA LEU A 14 -0.75 -1.65 31.26
C LEU A 14 -0.34 -3.06 30.79
N TYR A 15 0.18 -3.22 29.56
CA TYR A 15 0.78 -4.48 29.11
C TYR A 15 2.04 -4.83 29.93
N LEU A 16 2.85 -3.83 30.30
CA LEU A 16 4.00 -4.02 31.18
C LEU A 16 3.61 -4.36 32.63
N PHE A 17 2.37 -4.05 33.04
CA PHE A 17 1.86 -4.34 34.39
C PHE A 17 1.21 -5.74 34.53
N SER A 18 1.13 -6.56 33.48
CA SER A 18 0.58 -7.91 33.63
C SER A 18 1.61 -8.90 34.18
N ILE A 19 1.46 -9.23 35.46
CA ILE A 19 2.22 -10.27 36.19
C ILE A 19 1.99 -11.68 35.60
N ASN A 20 0.89 -11.90 34.88
CA ASN A 20 0.62 -13.14 34.15
C ASN A 20 0.80 -12.93 32.63
N ASN A 21 1.49 -13.87 31.97
CA ASN A 21 1.81 -13.86 30.53
C ASN A 21 0.60 -13.72 29.58
N ILE A 22 -0.64 -13.83 30.07
CA ILE A 22 -1.88 -13.71 29.30
C ILE A 22 -2.85 -12.82 30.07
N SER A 23 -2.82 -11.52 29.80
CA SER A 23 -3.81 -10.55 30.29
C SER A 23 -4.75 -10.11 29.15
N PHE A 24 -5.98 -9.70 29.46
CA PHE A 24 -6.90 -9.16 28.46
C PHE A 24 -6.28 -7.99 27.65
N TYR A 25 -5.46 -7.16 28.31
CA TYR A 25 -4.72 -6.08 27.68
C TYR A 25 -3.63 -6.57 26.73
N SER A 26 -2.91 -7.65 27.08
CA SER A 26 -2.01 -8.31 26.14
C SER A 26 -2.78 -8.81 24.91
N ILE A 27 -3.90 -9.50 25.08
CA ILE A 27 -4.70 -10.00 23.95
C ILE A 27 -5.16 -8.85 23.04
N LEU A 28 -5.62 -7.73 23.59
CA LEU A 28 -6.01 -6.56 22.81
C LEU A 28 -4.83 -5.89 22.09
N TYR A 29 -3.67 -5.81 22.74
CA TYR A 29 -2.45 -5.32 22.09
C TYR A 29 -2.02 -6.22 20.92
N TYR A 30 -1.99 -7.54 21.13
CA TYR A 30 -1.67 -8.53 20.10
C TYR A 30 -2.68 -8.48 18.93
N LEU A 31 -3.96 -8.29 19.24
CA LEU A 31 -5.02 -8.12 18.24
C LEU A 31 -4.91 -6.78 17.50
N SER A 32 -4.46 -5.70 18.15
CA SER A 32 -4.39 -4.37 17.53
C SER A 32 -3.45 -4.34 16.30
N GLY A 33 -2.32 -5.05 16.37
CA GLY A 33 -1.34 -5.15 15.29
C GLY A 33 -1.84 -5.89 14.04
N THR A 34 -2.92 -6.67 14.16
CA THR A 34 -3.50 -7.45 13.05
C THR A 34 -4.87 -6.93 12.60
N ILE A 35 -5.68 -6.41 13.52
CA ILE A 35 -7.02 -5.87 13.24
C ILE A 35 -6.92 -4.62 12.36
N CYS A 36 -6.04 -3.66 12.69
CA CYS A 36 -5.95 -2.42 11.92
C CYS A 36 -5.53 -2.69 10.45
N PRO A 37 -4.45 -3.44 10.17
CA PRO A 37 -4.12 -3.80 8.79
C PRO A 37 -5.24 -4.54 8.05
N SER A 38 -5.96 -5.44 8.75
CA SER A 38 -7.08 -6.17 8.17
C SER A 38 -8.24 -5.24 7.77
N LEU A 39 -8.58 -4.26 8.62
CA LEU A 39 -9.60 -3.25 8.32
C LEU A 39 -9.20 -2.38 7.12
N ILE A 40 -7.92 -2.01 7.03
CA ILE A 40 -7.37 -1.27 5.87
C ILE A 40 -7.57 -2.08 4.59
N CYS A 41 -7.22 -3.37 4.60
CA CYS A 41 -7.40 -4.24 3.45
C CYS A 41 -8.86 -4.45 3.06
N LEU A 42 -9.76 -4.66 4.03
CA LEU A 42 -11.19 -4.79 3.76
C LEU A 42 -11.77 -3.52 3.13
N ASN A 43 -11.42 -2.35 3.68
CA ASN A 43 -11.85 -1.07 3.12
C ASN A 43 -11.33 -0.88 1.69
N SER A 44 -10.04 -1.18 1.45
CA SER A 44 -9.43 -1.09 0.13
C SER A 44 -10.10 -2.04 -0.88
N LEU A 45 -10.38 -3.28 -0.49
CA LEU A 45 -11.06 -4.24 -1.37
C LEU A 45 -12.47 -3.76 -1.78
N ASN A 46 -13.22 -3.23 -0.81
CA ASN A 46 -14.60 -2.82 -1.04
C ASN A 46 -14.70 -1.53 -1.86
N ASN A 47 -13.83 -0.56 -1.58
CA ASN A 47 -13.95 0.80 -2.12
C ASN A 47 -12.98 1.13 -3.26
N TYR A 48 -11.82 0.46 -3.33
CA TYR A 48 -10.68 0.86 -4.19
C TYR A 48 -10.27 -0.21 -5.22
N THR A 49 -11.20 -1.11 -5.58
CA THR A 49 -10.94 -2.16 -6.59
C THR A 49 -11.61 -1.91 -7.93
N ASN A 50 -12.88 -1.49 -7.91
CA ASN A 50 -13.73 -1.40 -9.09
C ASN A 50 -14.24 0.03 -9.31
N TYR A 51 -13.34 0.90 -9.78
CA TYR A 51 -13.72 2.26 -10.13
C TYR A 51 -14.65 2.29 -11.36
N LYS A 52 -15.69 3.12 -11.28
CA LYS A 52 -16.60 3.39 -12.38
C LYS A 52 -16.48 4.86 -12.75
N PHE A 53 -16.04 5.12 -13.98
CA PHE A 53 -15.86 6.47 -14.53
C PHE A 53 -16.93 6.78 -15.58
N ASN A 54 -17.24 8.06 -15.80
CA ASN A 54 -18.13 8.52 -16.88
C ASN A 54 -19.52 7.85 -16.87
N LYS A 55 -20.08 7.57 -15.68
CA LYS A 55 -21.32 6.78 -15.51
C LYS A 55 -22.52 7.38 -16.26
N ASN A 56 -22.55 8.71 -16.41
CA ASN A 56 -23.66 9.42 -17.04
C ASN A 56 -23.44 9.73 -18.53
N LYS A 57 -22.37 9.21 -19.16
CA LYS A 57 -21.93 9.59 -20.53
C LYS A 57 -21.77 11.10 -20.75
N ILE A 58 -21.72 11.88 -19.67
CA ILE A 58 -21.38 13.29 -19.72
C ILE A 58 -19.86 13.30 -19.83
N TYR A 59 -19.35 13.70 -20.97
CA TYR A 59 -17.92 13.78 -21.21
C TYR A 59 -17.45 15.21 -20.97
N SER A 60 -16.24 15.34 -20.43
CA SER A 60 -15.55 16.62 -20.51
C SER A 60 -15.30 16.96 -21.97
N LYS A 61 -15.36 18.26 -22.31
CA LYS A 61 -15.04 18.73 -23.67
C LYS A 61 -13.55 18.60 -24.01
N ILE A 62 -12.71 18.38 -22.99
CA ILE A 62 -11.26 18.34 -23.11
C ILE A 62 -10.79 16.88 -23.20
N ILE A 63 -10.07 16.59 -24.28
CA ILE A 63 -9.65 15.25 -24.67
C ILE A 63 -8.12 15.18 -24.70
N ILE A 64 -7.55 14.14 -24.11
CA ILE A 64 -6.13 13.80 -24.18
C ILE A 64 -5.96 12.71 -25.25
N LYS A 65 -5.10 12.96 -26.25
CA LYS A 65 -4.84 12.06 -27.37
C LYS A 65 -3.40 12.14 -27.87
N GLY A 66 -3.00 11.19 -28.70
CA GLY A 66 -1.71 11.22 -29.42
C GLY A 66 -0.50 11.01 -28.50
N LYS A 67 0.56 11.82 -28.69
CA LYS A 67 1.83 11.69 -27.94
C LYS A 67 1.68 11.93 -26.44
N ALA A 68 0.84 12.88 -26.04
CA ALA A 68 0.61 13.19 -24.62
C ALA A 68 0.01 11.99 -23.87
N LEU A 69 -0.94 11.29 -24.50
CA LEU A 69 -1.52 10.07 -23.92
C LEU A 69 -0.48 8.95 -23.82
N LEU A 70 0.40 8.80 -24.82
CA LEU A 70 1.48 7.82 -24.79
C LEU A 70 2.39 8.01 -23.58
N PHE A 71 2.89 9.23 -23.38
CA PHE A 71 3.75 9.55 -22.24
C PHE A 71 3.04 9.30 -20.91
N LEU A 72 1.79 9.73 -20.81
CA LEU A 72 1.02 9.58 -19.58
C LEU A 72 0.76 8.10 -19.25
N VAL A 73 0.46 7.27 -20.25
CA VAL A 73 0.33 5.80 -20.10
C VAL A 73 1.66 5.18 -19.68
N ALA A 74 2.75 5.49 -20.39
CA ALA A 74 4.07 4.91 -20.14
C ALA A 74 4.59 5.26 -18.74
N ILE A 75 4.51 6.53 -18.33
CA ILE A 75 4.97 6.99 -17.01
C ILE A 75 4.16 6.33 -15.90
N ASN A 76 2.82 6.31 -15.99
CA ASN A 76 2.00 5.68 -14.96
C ASN A 76 2.25 4.18 -14.85
N LEU A 77 2.42 3.49 -15.99
CA LEU A 77 2.64 2.05 -16.00
C LEU A 77 4.01 1.68 -15.40
N LEU A 78 5.06 2.42 -15.78
CA LEU A 78 6.41 2.24 -15.21
C LEU A 78 6.44 2.56 -13.72
N PHE A 79 5.78 3.64 -13.30
CA PHE A 79 5.73 4.02 -11.90
C PHE A 79 4.97 2.98 -11.05
N LEU A 80 3.80 2.54 -11.51
CA LEU A 80 3.02 1.51 -10.82
C LEU A 80 3.74 0.16 -10.78
N SER A 81 4.40 -0.24 -11.87
CA SER A 81 5.14 -1.51 -11.90
C SER A 81 6.36 -1.48 -10.98
N TYR A 82 7.07 -0.35 -10.92
CA TYR A 82 8.16 -0.13 -9.95
C TYR A 82 7.66 -0.27 -8.51
N LEU A 83 6.59 0.43 -8.13
CA LEU A 83 6.06 0.37 -6.77
C LEU A 83 5.63 -1.05 -6.37
N ILE A 84 5.01 -1.80 -7.29
CA ILE A 84 4.61 -3.20 -7.04
C ILE A 84 5.85 -4.09 -6.88
N ALA A 85 6.83 -3.94 -7.78
CA ALA A 85 8.06 -4.73 -7.76
C ALA A 85 8.83 -4.52 -6.45
N ASP A 86 9.07 -3.27 -6.09
CA ASP A 86 9.80 -2.89 -4.89
C ASP A 86 9.06 -3.34 -3.63
N TYR A 87 7.73 -3.19 -3.59
CA TYR A 87 6.96 -3.61 -2.44
C TYR A 87 6.95 -5.14 -2.22
N LEU A 88 6.88 -5.92 -3.30
CA LEU A 88 7.03 -7.38 -3.21
C LEU A 88 8.44 -7.75 -2.71
N TYR A 89 9.47 -7.05 -3.18
CA TYR A 89 10.84 -7.27 -2.74
C TYR A 89 11.01 -6.98 -1.24
N ILE A 90 10.49 -5.85 -0.76
CA ILE A 90 10.50 -5.46 0.65
C ILE A 90 9.91 -6.57 1.54
N ASN A 91 8.77 -7.13 1.16
CA ASN A 91 8.13 -8.18 1.95
C ASN A 91 8.96 -9.47 1.92
N PHE A 92 9.48 -9.84 0.75
CA PHE A 92 10.33 -11.03 0.64
C PHE A 92 11.61 -10.91 1.47
N ASP A 93 12.22 -9.72 1.48
CA ASP A 93 13.36 -9.37 2.33
C ASP A 93 13.01 -9.50 3.83
N LEU A 94 11.90 -8.88 4.27
CA LEU A 94 11.41 -8.99 5.65
C LEU A 94 11.22 -10.46 6.08
N VAL A 95 10.52 -11.26 5.27
CA VAL A 95 10.23 -12.67 5.59
C VAL A 95 11.52 -13.50 5.64
N SER A 96 12.42 -13.30 4.66
CA SER A 96 13.67 -14.05 4.61
C SER A 96 14.58 -13.76 5.81
N ASN A 97 14.78 -12.48 6.13
CA ASN A 97 15.65 -12.07 7.24
C ASN A 97 15.07 -12.47 8.60
N LEU A 98 13.74 -12.54 8.74
CA LEU A 98 13.09 -12.95 9.98
C LEU A 98 13.05 -14.46 10.20
N PHE A 99 12.68 -15.23 9.18
CA PHE A 99 12.36 -16.65 9.34
C PHE A 99 13.40 -17.59 8.74
N LEU A 100 14.22 -17.12 7.81
CA LEU A 100 15.21 -17.91 7.07
C LEU A 100 16.61 -17.36 7.34
N GLN A 101 17.06 -17.49 8.59
CA GLN A 101 18.40 -17.07 9.02
C GLN A 101 19.49 -17.61 8.06
N GLY A 102 20.21 -16.70 7.40
CA GLY A 102 21.33 -17.02 6.52
C GLY A 102 21.11 -16.75 5.03
N ILE A 103 19.86 -16.61 4.56
CA ILE A 103 19.57 -16.23 3.17
C ILE A 103 19.46 -14.70 3.09
N LYS A 104 20.61 -14.02 3.00
CA LYS A 104 20.62 -12.58 2.69
C LYS A 104 20.24 -12.40 1.23
N LEU A 105 19.02 -11.93 0.98
CA LEU A 105 18.61 -11.55 -0.36
C LEU A 105 19.46 -10.37 -0.80
N LYS A 106 20.26 -10.59 -1.85
CA LYS A 106 20.92 -9.49 -2.53
C LYS A 106 19.85 -8.69 -3.27
N GLN A 107 19.94 -7.38 -3.16
CA GLN A 107 19.11 -6.49 -3.95
C GLN A 107 19.23 -6.86 -5.44
N PRO A 108 18.11 -6.95 -6.18
CA PRO A 108 18.16 -7.26 -7.59
C PRO A 108 19.00 -6.22 -8.31
N ASP A 109 19.86 -6.68 -9.22
CA ASP A 109 20.58 -5.79 -10.12
C ASP A 109 19.59 -4.95 -10.94
N ILE A 110 20.02 -3.78 -11.40
CA ILE A 110 19.18 -2.84 -12.18
C ILE A 110 18.54 -3.57 -13.39
N SER A 111 19.29 -4.46 -14.04
CA SER A 111 18.79 -5.27 -15.16
C SER A 111 17.66 -6.21 -14.74
N GLN A 112 17.81 -6.92 -13.63
CA GLN A 112 16.81 -7.86 -13.12
C GLN A 112 15.53 -7.12 -12.68
N LEU A 113 15.69 -6.02 -11.96
CA LEU A 113 14.56 -5.17 -11.58
C LEU A 113 13.83 -4.63 -12.81
N SER A 114 14.56 -4.18 -13.84
CA SER A 114 13.96 -3.69 -15.08
C SER A 114 13.14 -4.75 -15.81
N PHE A 115 13.62 -6.00 -15.87
CA PHE A 115 12.89 -7.10 -16.47
C PHE A 115 11.62 -7.43 -15.68
N PHE A 116 11.71 -7.46 -14.35
CA PHE A 116 10.56 -7.72 -13.48
C PHE A 116 9.51 -6.61 -13.57
N MET A 117 9.94 -5.34 -13.58
CA MET A 117 9.06 -4.19 -13.81
C MET A 117 8.35 -4.28 -15.16
N LEU A 118 9.05 -4.67 -16.22
CA LEU A 118 8.49 -4.84 -17.56
C LEU A 118 7.45 -5.98 -17.58
N LEU A 119 7.72 -7.09 -16.91
CA LEU A 119 6.80 -8.21 -16.78
C LEU A 119 5.51 -7.79 -16.04
N ILE A 120 5.64 -7.08 -14.91
CA ILE A 120 4.50 -6.54 -14.17
C ILE A 120 3.71 -5.54 -15.05
N ALA A 121 4.41 -4.65 -15.76
CA ALA A 121 3.82 -3.69 -16.68
C ALA A 121 2.95 -4.37 -17.75
N ILE A 122 3.46 -5.41 -18.40
CA ILE A 122 2.70 -6.20 -19.39
C ILE A 122 1.46 -6.80 -18.75
N LEU A 123 1.61 -7.41 -17.57
CA LEU A 123 0.48 -8.03 -16.90
C LEU A 123 -0.56 -7.01 -16.44
N LEU A 124 -0.19 -5.79 -16.05
CA LEU A 124 -1.12 -4.75 -15.60
C LEU A 124 -2.08 -4.26 -16.71
N ILE A 125 -1.76 -4.50 -17.98
CA ILE A 125 -2.62 -4.18 -19.13
C ILE A 125 -3.90 -5.05 -19.10
N PHE A 126 -3.79 -6.32 -18.71
CA PHE A 126 -4.96 -7.19 -18.69
C PHE A 126 -5.82 -6.92 -17.44
N LYS A 127 -7.12 -6.76 -17.64
CA LYS A 127 -8.07 -6.45 -16.56
C LYS A 127 -8.06 -7.47 -15.42
N LYS A 128 -7.97 -8.78 -15.75
CA LYS A 128 -8.04 -9.87 -14.76
C LYS A 128 -6.79 -9.92 -13.87
N SER A 129 -5.60 -9.84 -14.46
CA SER A 129 -4.33 -9.77 -13.74
C SER A 129 -4.21 -8.48 -12.92
N ARG A 130 -4.71 -7.35 -13.40
CA ARG A 130 -4.74 -6.10 -12.62
C ARG A 130 -5.49 -6.26 -11.29
N LEU A 131 -6.65 -6.90 -11.30
CA LEU A 131 -7.40 -7.21 -10.08
C LEU A 131 -6.65 -8.21 -9.18
N LEU A 132 -5.91 -9.14 -9.77
CA LEU A 132 -5.08 -10.09 -9.04
C LEU A 132 -3.91 -9.37 -8.34
N PHE A 133 -3.20 -8.48 -9.04
CA PHE A 133 -2.14 -7.66 -8.44
C PHE A 133 -2.67 -6.82 -7.29
N LYS A 134 -3.85 -6.23 -7.42
CA LYS A 134 -4.49 -5.49 -6.33
C LYS A 134 -4.66 -6.35 -5.07
N LYS A 135 -5.12 -7.59 -5.23
CA LYS A 135 -5.25 -8.53 -4.10
C LYS A 135 -3.89 -8.93 -3.56
N LEU A 136 -2.90 -9.20 -4.42
CA LEU A 136 -1.54 -9.53 -4.00
C LEU A 136 -0.91 -8.41 -3.17
N ILE A 137 -1.03 -7.14 -3.59
CA ILE A 137 -0.54 -5.98 -2.83
C ILE A 137 -1.15 -5.94 -1.42
N LEU A 138 -2.44 -6.24 -1.29
CA LEU A 138 -3.11 -6.23 0.02
C LEU A 138 -2.69 -7.41 0.91
N VAL A 139 -2.51 -8.59 0.33
CA VAL A 139 -1.92 -9.73 1.05
C VAL A 139 -0.50 -9.38 1.52
N ASN A 140 0.30 -8.75 0.64
CA ASN A 140 1.63 -8.27 0.95
C ASN A 140 1.62 -7.26 2.11
N PHE A 141 0.63 -6.36 2.15
CA PHE A 141 0.47 -5.42 3.25
C PHE A 141 0.15 -6.06 4.59
N ILE A 142 -0.73 -7.05 4.62
CA ILE A 142 -1.02 -7.80 5.86
C ILE A 142 0.22 -8.55 6.33
N LEU A 143 0.91 -9.23 5.42
CA LEU A 143 2.15 -9.97 5.73
C LEU A 143 3.24 -9.06 6.26
N SER A 144 3.49 -7.92 5.60
CA SER A 144 4.47 -6.94 6.06
C SER A 144 4.09 -6.37 7.43
N SER A 145 2.81 -6.04 7.65
CA SER A 145 2.34 -5.54 8.96
C SER A 145 2.52 -6.57 10.06
N PHE A 146 2.24 -7.85 9.78
CA PHE A 146 2.48 -8.95 10.71
C PHE A 146 3.97 -9.12 11.04
N CYS A 147 4.85 -9.03 10.03
CA CYS A 147 6.30 -9.10 10.23
C CYS A 147 6.80 -7.92 11.09
N ILE A 148 6.34 -6.70 10.82
CA ILE A 148 6.71 -5.51 11.60
C ILE A 148 6.26 -5.66 13.05
N TRP A 149 5.02 -6.11 13.25
CA TRP A 149 4.49 -6.38 14.58
C TRP A 149 5.29 -7.47 15.33
N TYR A 150 5.69 -8.54 14.64
CA TYR A 150 6.54 -9.58 15.21
C TYR A 150 7.92 -9.04 15.63
N ILE A 151 8.51 -8.16 14.82
CA ILE A 151 9.78 -7.49 15.16
C ILE A 151 9.61 -6.64 16.42
N GLN A 152 8.55 -5.83 16.49
CA GLN A 152 8.29 -4.94 17.61
C GLN A 152 8.10 -5.70 18.93
N ILE A 153 7.38 -6.83 18.92
CA ILE A 153 7.18 -7.64 20.13
C ILE A 153 8.48 -8.27 20.63
N ASN A 154 9.31 -8.75 19.72
CA ASN A 154 10.56 -9.42 20.07
C ASN A 154 11.73 -8.44 20.26
N ASN A 155 11.49 -7.13 20.17
CA ASN A 155 12.51 -6.08 20.24
C ASN A 155 13.73 -6.37 19.34
N ILE A 156 13.48 -6.86 18.12
CA ILE A 156 14.54 -7.12 17.15
C ILE A 156 14.95 -5.77 16.53
N ASN A 157 16.25 -5.43 16.61
CA ASN A 157 16.74 -4.22 15.97
C ASN A 157 16.63 -4.32 14.44
N ILE A 158 15.97 -3.33 13.85
CA ILE A 158 15.89 -3.14 12.40
C ILE A 158 17.05 -2.24 12.00
N ASP A 159 18.18 -2.85 11.71
CA ASP A 159 19.36 -2.18 11.16
C ASP A 159 19.37 -2.30 9.63
N ASP A 160 20.50 -1.95 8.99
CA ASP A 160 20.78 -2.07 7.54
C ASP A 160 20.53 -3.47 6.93
N GLN A 161 20.18 -4.46 7.75
CA GLN A 161 19.82 -5.81 7.33
C GLN A 161 18.48 -5.86 6.61
N PHE A 162 17.56 -4.94 6.91
CA PHE A 162 16.25 -4.88 6.26
C PHE A 162 16.22 -3.81 5.17
N HIS A 163 15.75 -4.15 3.98
CA HIS A 163 15.66 -3.20 2.87
C HIS A 163 14.72 -2.03 3.15
N ILE A 164 13.69 -2.28 3.98
CA ILE A 164 12.79 -1.24 4.51
C ILE A 164 13.55 -0.11 5.23
N TYR A 165 14.72 -0.40 5.79
CA TYR A 165 15.58 0.56 6.49
C TYR A 165 16.00 1.72 5.59
N ARG A 166 16.11 1.53 4.28
CA ARG A 166 16.48 2.61 3.34
C ARG A 166 15.41 3.70 3.21
N TYR A 167 14.20 3.41 3.65
CA TYR A 167 13.09 4.36 3.72
C TYR A 167 13.02 5.07 5.10
N PHE A 168 13.92 4.75 6.04
CA PHE A 168 14.01 5.38 7.37
C PHE A 168 14.57 6.80 7.29
N GLY A 169 13.70 7.74 6.94
CA GLY A 169 13.73 9.08 7.56
C GLY A 169 12.71 9.21 8.70
N LEU A 170 11.80 8.23 8.82
CA LEU A 170 10.71 8.18 9.79
C LEU A 170 10.96 7.00 10.74
N ASN A 171 10.94 7.22 12.05
CA ASN A 171 11.22 6.21 13.08
C ASN A 171 10.14 5.09 13.18
N ASP A 172 9.15 5.06 12.30
CA ASP A 172 8.01 4.13 12.36
C ASP A 172 7.81 3.35 11.05
N ILE A 173 8.12 2.05 11.10
CA ILE A 173 8.00 1.15 9.94
C ILE A 173 6.53 0.92 9.55
N ASN A 174 5.58 1.01 10.50
CA ASN A 174 4.16 0.86 10.19
C ASN A 174 3.68 2.01 9.30
N ILE A 175 4.13 3.23 9.61
CA ILE A 175 3.82 4.42 8.80
C ILE A 175 4.41 4.29 7.40
N ILE A 176 5.65 3.81 7.26
CA ILE A 176 6.28 3.53 5.95
C ILE A 176 5.44 2.53 5.14
N ASN A 177 5.02 1.43 5.76
CA ASN A 177 4.20 0.41 5.11
C ASN A 177 2.86 0.99 4.60
N VAL A 178 2.24 1.86 5.40
CA VAL A 178 1.01 2.59 5.02
C VAL A 178 1.27 3.56 3.86
N PHE A 179 2.38 4.31 3.87
CA PHE A 179 2.73 5.23 2.79
C PHE A 179 2.97 4.51 1.46
N ILE A 180 3.65 3.35 1.48
CA ILE A 180 3.85 2.54 0.27
C ILE A 180 2.50 2.09 -0.29
N LEU A 181 1.62 1.56 0.58
CA LEU A 181 0.27 1.15 0.15
C LEU A 181 -0.51 2.34 -0.43
N PHE A 182 -0.47 3.50 0.23
CA PHE A 182 -1.11 4.72 -0.24
C PHE A 182 -0.61 5.18 -1.62
N ALA A 183 0.70 5.15 -1.86
CA ALA A 183 1.28 5.49 -3.16
C ALA A 183 0.82 4.52 -4.26
N ILE A 184 0.73 3.22 -3.95
CA ILE A 184 0.20 2.21 -4.86
C ILE A 184 -1.28 2.45 -5.16
N GLU A 185 -2.09 2.82 -4.17
CA GLU A 185 -3.52 3.12 -4.35
C GLU A 185 -3.77 4.27 -5.33
N ILE A 186 -3.04 5.38 -5.17
CA ILE A 186 -3.14 6.53 -6.07
C ILE A 186 -2.74 6.12 -7.49
N SER A 187 -1.62 5.42 -7.62
CA SER A 187 -1.10 4.97 -8.91
C SER A 187 -2.06 3.98 -9.59
N PHE A 188 -2.68 3.09 -8.81
CA PHE A 188 -3.66 2.12 -9.28
C PHE A 188 -4.98 2.78 -9.70
N PHE A 189 -5.41 3.83 -9.00
CA PHE A 189 -6.54 4.67 -9.41
C PHE A 189 -6.26 5.29 -10.78
N MET A 190 -5.10 5.95 -10.94
CA MET A 190 -4.70 6.60 -12.18
C MET A 190 -4.64 5.59 -13.34
N TRP A 191 -4.05 4.42 -13.10
CA TRP A 191 -4.03 3.34 -14.10
C TRP A 191 -5.43 2.85 -14.46
N SER A 192 -6.31 2.68 -13.47
CA SER A 192 -7.69 2.24 -13.68
C SER A 192 -8.50 3.23 -14.50
N PHE A 193 -8.22 4.52 -14.37
CA PHE A 193 -8.84 5.58 -15.16
C PHE A 193 -8.40 5.54 -16.63
N LEU A 194 -7.10 5.44 -16.87
CA LEU A 194 -6.54 5.41 -18.23
C LEU A 194 -6.99 4.19 -19.02
N SER A 195 -6.99 3.03 -18.36
CA SER A 195 -7.38 1.74 -18.94
C SER A 195 -8.88 1.46 -18.85
N TYR A 196 -9.70 2.48 -18.60
CA TYR A 196 -11.14 2.29 -18.47
C TYR A 196 -11.82 2.04 -19.83
N LYS A 197 -12.51 0.90 -19.95
CA LYS A 197 -13.28 0.51 -21.15
C LYS A 197 -12.43 0.63 -22.43
N THR A 198 -12.84 1.47 -23.37
CA THR A 198 -12.24 1.62 -24.71
C THR A 198 -11.22 2.75 -24.76
N ASN A 199 -10.92 3.42 -23.64
CA ASN A 199 -9.99 4.56 -23.62
C ASN A 199 -8.62 4.26 -24.26
N LEU A 200 -8.07 3.06 -24.00
CA LEU A 200 -6.79 2.63 -24.59
C LEU A 200 -6.93 2.08 -26.00
N SER A 201 -8.06 1.46 -26.36
CA SER A 201 -8.30 0.96 -27.73
C SER A 201 -8.52 2.10 -28.70
N ASP A 202 -9.25 3.12 -28.27
CA ASP A 202 -9.63 4.29 -29.07
C ASP A 202 -8.52 5.37 -29.03
N TRP A 203 -7.50 5.15 -28.20
CA TRP A 203 -6.39 6.08 -27.94
C TRP A 203 -6.83 7.50 -27.58
N ILE A 204 -7.90 7.57 -26.79
CA ILE A 204 -8.62 8.80 -26.44
C ILE A 204 -9.04 8.71 -24.97
N VAL A 205 -8.61 9.67 -24.15
CA VAL A 205 -9.03 9.78 -22.75
C VAL A 205 -9.64 11.15 -22.51
N ASN A 206 -10.89 11.18 -22.04
CA ASN A 206 -11.55 12.41 -21.62
C ASN A 206 -11.09 12.76 -20.20
N ILE A 207 -10.82 14.03 -19.91
CA ILE A 207 -10.45 14.48 -18.55
C ILE A 207 -11.55 14.11 -17.53
N PRO A 208 -11.20 13.63 -16.32
CA PRO A 208 -12.18 13.22 -15.33
C PRO A 208 -13.05 14.40 -14.88
N GLN A 209 -14.34 14.14 -14.63
CA GLN A 209 -15.22 15.14 -14.05
C GLN A 209 -15.02 15.25 -12.53
N LYS A 210 -15.51 16.34 -11.92
CA LYS A 210 -15.47 16.51 -10.45
C LYS A 210 -16.01 15.29 -9.70
N ARG A 211 -17.05 14.64 -10.22
CA ARG A 211 -17.64 13.43 -9.61
C ARG A 211 -16.73 12.20 -9.72
N ASP A 212 -15.96 12.08 -10.80
CA ASP A 212 -15.00 10.98 -11.00
C ASP A 212 -13.78 11.11 -10.08
N MET A 213 -13.54 12.29 -9.50
CA MET A 213 -12.45 12.56 -8.54
C MET A 213 -12.83 12.25 -7.08
N ILE A 214 -14.12 12.00 -6.77
CA ILE A 214 -14.58 11.65 -5.41
C ILE A 214 -13.82 10.44 -4.83
N PRO A 215 -13.58 9.35 -5.59
CA PRO A 215 -12.85 8.20 -5.06
C PRO A 215 -11.42 8.56 -4.63
N ILE A 216 -10.72 9.44 -5.36
CA ILE A 216 -9.38 9.91 -4.98
C ILE A 216 -9.43 10.63 -3.63
N LEU A 217 -10.37 11.58 -3.46
CA LEU A 217 -10.54 12.29 -2.19
C LEU A 217 -10.80 11.33 -1.03
N ASN A 218 -11.62 10.30 -1.25
CA ASN A 218 -11.89 9.28 -0.24
C ASN A 218 -10.63 8.48 0.13
N ILE A 219 -9.75 8.18 -0.84
CA ILE A 219 -8.45 7.54 -0.57
C ILE A 219 -7.60 8.48 0.31
N PHE A 220 -7.45 9.75 -0.07
CA PHE A 220 -6.68 10.72 0.70
C PHE A 220 -7.18 10.85 2.15
N ILE A 221 -8.49 11.03 2.35
CA ILE A 221 -9.08 11.18 3.68
C ILE A 221 -8.85 9.91 4.51
N PHE A 222 -9.08 8.74 3.92
CA PHE A 222 -8.92 7.46 4.62
C PHE A 222 -7.48 7.23 5.09
N TYR A 223 -6.51 7.36 4.18
CA TYR A 223 -5.10 7.15 4.52
C TYR A 223 -4.54 8.24 5.44
N PHE A 224 -5.05 9.47 5.35
CA PHE A 224 -4.71 10.53 6.30
C PHE A 224 -5.08 10.15 7.74
N PHE A 225 -6.27 9.60 7.98
CA PHE A 225 -6.67 9.11 9.30
C PHE A 225 -5.81 7.94 9.78
N ILE A 226 -5.42 7.04 8.88
CA ILE A 226 -4.52 5.92 9.23
C ILE A 226 -3.14 6.42 9.63
N ILE A 227 -2.58 7.37 8.88
CA ILE A 227 -1.27 7.95 9.20
C ILE A 227 -1.32 8.64 10.56
N ILE A 228 -2.38 9.42 10.85
CA ILE A 228 -2.58 10.01 12.18
C ILE A 228 -2.66 8.92 13.26
N TYR A 229 -3.41 7.85 13.01
CA TYR A 229 -3.53 6.74 13.96
C TYR A 229 -2.17 6.12 14.32
N TYR A 230 -1.34 5.79 13.33
CA TYR A 230 0.00 5.25 13.60
C TYR A 230 0.96 6.29 14.18
N SER A 231 0.83 7.57 13.81
CA SER A 231 1.66 8.65 14.38
C SER A 231 1.36 8.93 15.86
N ILE A 232 0.15 8.57 16.34
CA ILE A 232 -0.21 8.67 17.78
C ILE A 232 0.29 7.44 18.55
N LEU A 233 0.44 6.30 17.87
CA LEU A 233 0.90 5.05 18.48
C LEU A 233 2.42 5.03 18.74
N THR A 234 3.19 5.85 18.03
CA THR A 234 4.63 6.04 18.23
C THR A 234 4.96 7.08 19.28
#